data_AF-A0AAP3GXX4-F1
#
_entry.id   AF-A0AAP3GXX4-F1
#
_cell.length_a   1.000
_cell.length_b   1.000
_cell.length_c   1.000
_cell.angle_alpha   90.00
_cell.angle_beta   90.00
_cell.angle_gamma   90.00
#
_symmetry.space_group_name_H-M   'P 1'
#
loop_
_entity.id
_entity.type
_entity.pdbx_description
1 polymer ?
#
loop_
_entity_poly.entity_id
_entity_poly.type
_entity_poly.pdbx_seq_one_letter_code
_entity_poly.pdbx_strand_id
1 'polypeptide(L)'
;MTPNRIKELREKNYFTQQDLSNLLKNKNISATRVTIARYEAGSRIPNEEVWKALAEIFKVPVSYVKGEGIRGEEVESKLINLLFSAYYDNNEELSNMKNNISHFLSINGDKDTADSFTKNDEDYKKKSYVINFWKDKFKFLFDKKFEESLEGANDLEMINNVNLVIRMQLEEIIMNQNDSNFIKDYKESNTKLMDEFYNKNNAYTLVPAIDHQIKILKEYRQSFLNHGYFENEKNGKQ
;
A
#
# COMPACT_ATOMS: atom_id res chain seq x y z
N MET A 1 8.07 16.56 23.96
CA MET A 1 9.00 15.53 23.43
C MET A 1 8.21 14.25 23.28
N THR A 2 8.32 13.58 22.13
CA THR A 2 7.72 12.26 21.92
C THR A 2 8.39 11.25 22.86
N PRO A 3 7.65 10.35 23.53
CA PRO A 3 8.26 9.33 24.38
C PRO A 3 9.11 8.37 23.53
N ASN A 4 10.28 7.99 24.06
CA ASN A 4 11.16 7.01 23.40
C ASN A 4 10.55 5.60 23.40
N ARG A 5 11.10 4.69 22.59
CA ARG A 5 10.61 3.31 22.42
C ARG A 5 11.45 2.26 23.17
N ILE A 6 12.31 2.67 24.10
CA ILE A 6 13.23 1.73 24.79
C ILE A 6 12.45 0.63 25.51
N LYS A 7 11.39 1.01 26.23
CA LYS A 7 10.56 0.05 26.98
C LYS A 7 9.83 -0.91 26.05
N GLU A 8 9.19 -0.36 25.02
CA GLU A 8 8.43 -1.10 24.00
C GLU A 8 9.35 -2.13 23.30
N LEU A 9 10.53 -1.69 22.85
CA LEU A 9 11.52 -2.55 22.20
C LEU A 9 12.08 -3.62 23.14
N ARG A 10 12.34 -3.27 24.41
CA ARG A 10 12.79 -4.22 25.43
C ARG A 10 11.76 -5.32 25.65
N GLU A 11 10.48 -4.96 25.78
CA GLU A 11 9.39 -5.90 26.02
C GLU A 11 9.11 -6.78 24.79
N LYS A 12 9.16 -6.21 23.58
CA LYS A 12 9.05 -6.96 22.31
C LYS A 12 10.14 -8.02 22.14
N ASN A 13 11.32 -7.78 22.69
CA ASN A 13 12.45 -8.72 22.68
C ASN A 13 12.51 -9.62 23.93
N TYR A 14 11.51 -9.57 24.81
CA TYR A 14 11.43 -10.36 26.05
C TYR A 14 12.61 -10.14 27.02
N PHE A 15 13.21 -8.94 27.00
CA PHE A 15 14.30 -8.60 27.90
C PHE A 15 13.79 -8.00 29.21
N THR A 16 14.41 -8.36 30.33
CA THR A 16 14.29 -7.59 31.56
C THR A 16 15.15 -6.32 31.48
N GLN A 17 14.90 -5.33 32.35
CA GLN A 17 15.79 -4.16 32.47
C GLN A 17 17.22 -4.56 32.84
N GLN A 18 17.39 -5.69 33.53
CA GLN A 18 18.71 -6.23 33.85
C GLN A 18 19.38 -6.85 32.62
N ASP A 19 18.63 -7.52 31.76
CA ASP A 19 19.17 -8.07 30.51
C ASP A 19 19.64 -6.96 29.58
N LEU A 20 18.84 -5.90 29.42
CA LEU A 20 19.23 -4.74 28.62
C LEU A 20 20.46 -4.03 29.19
N SER A 21 20.57 -3.94 30.52
CA SER A 21 21.77 -3.45 31.21
C SER A 21 23.00 -4.30 30.89
N ASN A 22 22.87 -5.63 30.92
CA ASN A 22 23.95 -6.55 30.58
C ASN A 22 24.36 -6.45 29.10
N LEU A 23 23.39 -6.30 28.19
CA LEU A 23 23.64 -6.13 26.75
C LEU A 23 24.41 -4.83 26.44
N LEU A 24 24.07 -3.73 27.11
CA LEU A 24 24.84 -2.49 27.00
C LEU A 24 26.25 -2.63 27.59
N LYS A 25 26.39 -3.37 28.69
CA LYS A 25 27.71 -3.66 29.28
C LYS A 25 28.61 -4.42 28.30
N ASN A 26 28.06 -5.35 27.52
CA ASN A 26 28.80 -6.06 26.47
C ASN A 26 29.28 -5.13 25.33
N LYS A 27 28.70 -3.94 25.21
CA LYS A 27 29.13 -2.86 24.30
C LYS A 27 30.02 -1.81 25.00
N ASN A 28 30.59 -2.13 26.16
CA ASN A 28 31.38 -1.23 27.02
C ASN A 28 30.62 -0.02 27.58
N ILE A 29 29.27 -0.09 27.62
CA ILE A 29 28.42 0.98 28.14
C ILE A 29 27.90 0.59 29.52
N SER A 30 28.29 1.35 30.54
CA SER A 30 27.82 1.14 31.92
C SER A 30 26.48 1.83 32.15
N ALA A 31 25.40 1.06 32.02
CA ALA A 31 24.05 1.49 32.37
C ALA A 31 23.43 0.49 33.33
N THR A 32 23.21 0.87 34.59
CA THR A 32 22.57 0.00 35.59
C THR A 32 21.09 -0.22 35.29
N ARG A 33 20.47 -1.26 35.85
CA ARG A 33 19.01 -1.48 35.79
C ARG A 33 18.19 -0.21 36.10
N VAL A 34 18.58 0.54 37.13
CA VAL A 34 17.94 1.81 37.50
C VAL A 34 18.11 2.88 36.42
N THR A 35 19.28 2.91 35.76
CA THR A 35 19.53 3.81 34.63
C THR A 35 18.63 3.47 33.45
N ILE A 36 18.44 2.18 33.14
CA ILE A 36 17.50 1.72 32.11
C ILE A 36 16.08 2.17 32.44
N ALA A 37 15.61 1.95 33.67
CA ALA A 37 14.28 2.40 34.09
C ALA A 37 14.09 3.92 33.92
N ARG A 38 15.13 4.71 34.21
CA ARG A 38 15.11 6.16 34.01
C ARG A 38 15.10 6.58 32.54
N TYR A 39 15.79 5.83 31.67
CA TYR A 39 15.74 6.01 30.23
C TYR A 39 14.35 5.72 29.68
N GLU A 40 13.76 4.58 30.06
CA GLU A 40 12.40 4.18 29.68
C GLU A 40 11.35 5.20 30.10
N ALA A 41 11.47 5.74 31.32
CA ALA A 41 10.58 6.78 31.83
C ALA A 41 10.82 8.18 31.22
N GLY A 42 11.88 8.36 30.42
CA GLY A 42 12.29 9.67 29.88
C GLY A 42 12.87 10.64 30.91
N SER A 43 12.94 10.27 32.18
CA SER A 43 13.54 11.06 33.27
C SER A 43 15.05 11.29 33.11
N ARG A 44 15.71 10.46 32.30
CA ARG A 44 17.11 10.61 31.89
C ARG A 44 17.18 10.39 30.38
N ILE A 45 17.88 11.28 29.68
CA ILE A 45 18.10 11.16 28.24
C ILE A 45 19.41 10.39 28.01
N PRO A 46 19.42 9.26 27.30
CA PRO A 46 20.64 8.60 26.85
C PRO A 46 21.53 9.55 26.03
N ASN A 47 22.86 9.38 26.14
CA ASN A 47 23.78 10.07 25.24
C ASN A 47 23.79 9.37 23.86
N GLU A 48 24.46 9.98 22.88
CA GLU A 48 24.45 9.48 21.50
C GLU A 48 25.09 8.08 21.36
N GLU A 49 26.08 7.75 22.18
CA GLU A 49 26.71 6.42 22.23
C GLU A 49 25.72 5.35 22.69
N VAL A 50 24.96 5.63 23.75
CA VAL A 50 23.91 4.72 24.27
C VAL A 50 22.78 4.57 23.24
N TRP A 51 22.38 5.65 22.55
CA TRP A 51 21.37 5.57 21.50
C TRP A 51 21.78 4.62 20.36
N LYS A 52 23.02 4.73 19.88
CA LYS A 52 23.57 3.83 18.84
C LYS A 52 23.63 2.39 19.33
N ALA A 53 24.08 2.16 20.56
CA ALA A 53 24.13 0.83 21.12
C ALA A 53 22.75 0.18 21.29
N LEU A 54 21.73 0.94 21.71
CA LEU A 54 20.35 0.47 21.80
C LEU A 54 19.80 0.12 20.42
N ALA A 55 20.04 0.97 19.41
CA ALA A 55 19.65 0.71 18.03
C ALA A 55 20.26 -0.58 17.49
N GLU A 56 21.55 -0.81 17.75
CA GLU A 56 22.24 -2.05 17.37
C GLU A 56 21.69 -3.29 18.11
N ILE A 57 21.40 -3.17 19.41
CA ILE A 57 20.81 -4.28 20.21
C ILE A 57 19.45 -4.68 19.66
N PHE A 58 18.60 -3.68 19.38
CA PHE A 58 17.23 -3.90 18.91
C PHE A 58 17.13 -4.10 17.40
N LYS A 59 18.23 -3.91 16.66
CA LYS A 59 18.29 -4.00 15.19
C LYS A 59 17.29 -3.08 14.49
N VAL A 60 17.16 -1.86 14.98
CA VAL A 60 16.28 -0.81 14.42
C VAL A 60 17.05 0.50 14.27
N PRO A 61 16.58 1.46 13.44
CA PRO A 61 17.20 2.78 13.34
C PRO A 61 17.23 3.54 14.67
N VAL A 62 18.25 4.38 14.88
CA VAL A 62 18.36 5.23 16.08
C VAL A 62 17.13 6.13 16.27
N SER A 63 16.62 6.69 15.18
CA SER A 63 15.39 7.50 15.15
C SER A 63 14.20 6.75 15.76
N TYR A 64 14.01 5.49 15.37
CA TYR A 64 12.96 4.62 15.90
C TYR A 64 13.09 4.44 17.43
N VAL A 65 14.31 4.16 17.93
CA VAL A 65 14.54 4.02 19.37
C VAL A 65 14.23 5.32 20.12
N LYS A 66 14.59 6.47 19.53
CA LYS A 66 14.30 7.81 20.05
C LYS A 66 12.80 8.16 20.03
N GLY A 67 11.97 7.35 19.38
CA GLY A 67 10.52 7.54 19.28
C GLY A 67 10.08 8.40 18.10
N GLU A 68 10.94 8.57 17.09
CA GLU A 68 10.59 9.24 15.85
C GLU A 68 9.73 8.31 14.95
N GLY A 69 8.91 8.93 14.11
CA GLY A 69 7.98 8.24 13.22
C GLY A 69 6.70 7.77 13.89
N ILE A 70 5.84 7.14 13.09
CA ILE A 70 4.49 6.72 13.48
C ILE A 70 4.53 5.61 14.54
N ARG A 71 3.70 5.71 15.56
CA ARG A 71 3.52 4.64 16.56
C ARG A 71 2.48 3.63 16.08
N GLY A 72 2.61 2.36 16.43
CA GLY A 72 1.69 1.30 15.99
C GLY A 72 0.23 1.62 16.31
N GLU A 73 -0.03 2.15 17.51
CA GLU A 73 -1.36 2.57 17.96
C GLU A 73 -1.95 3.75 17.17
N GLU A 74 -1.12 4.51 16.45
CA GLU A 74 -1.54 5.69 15.67
C GLU A 74 -1.77 5.35 14.19
N VAL A 75 -1.25 4.22 13.70
CA VAL A 75 -1.23 3.85 12.27
C VAL A 75 -2.64 3.92 11.67
N GLU A 76 -3.61 3.24 12.28
CA GLU A 76 -4.99 3.20 11.77
C GLU A 76 -5.58 4.61 11.61
N SER A 77 -5.44 5.45 12.65
CA SER A 77 -5.98 6.81 12.64
C SER A 77 -5.30 7.69 11.58
N LYS A 78 -3.98 7.54 11.40
CA LYS A 78 -3.22 8.25 10.38
C LYS A 78 -3.59 7.78 8.97
N LEU A 79 -3.86 6.50 8.76
CA LEU A 79 -4.33 5.96 7.48
C LEU A 79 -5.67 6.58 7.08
N ILE A 80 -6.63 6.59 8.00
CA ILE A 80 -7.94 7.20 7.76
C ILE A 80 -7.82 8.69 7.45
N ASN A 81 -7.06 9.43 8.25
CA ASN A 81 -6.85 10.85 8.01
C ASN A 81 -6.17 11.11 6.66
N LEU A 82 -5.18 10.29 6.29
CA LEU A 82 -4.50 10.40 5.00
C LEU A 82 -5.47 10.15 3.83
N LEU A 83 -6.32 9.13 3.91
CA LEU A 83 -7.35 8.87 2.88
C LEU A 83 -8.31 10.06 2.75
N PHE A 84 -8.77 10.61 3.88
CA PHE A 84 -9.63 11.78 3.88
C PHE A 84 -8.95 13.01 3.29
N SER A 85 -7.68 13.26 3.66
CA SER A 85 -6.94 14.41 3.16
C SER A 85 -6.60 14.29 1.68
N ALA A 86 -6.26 13.09 1.21
CA ALA A 86 -6.04 12.85 -0.21
C ALA A 86 -7.32 13.06 -1.01
N TYR A 87 -8.45 12.54 -0.55
CA TYR A 87 -9.68 12.54 -1.34
C TYR A 87 -10.47 13.86 -1.25
N TYR A 88 -10.64 14.41 -0.04
CA TYR A 88 -11.53 15.53 0.22
C TYR A 88 -10.83 16.88 0.38
N ASP A 89 -9.61 16.92 0.95
CA ASP A 89 -9.02 18.19 1.40
C ASP A 89 -8.31 18.99 0.31
N ASN A 90 -8.44 18.59 -0.96
CA ASN A 90 -7.82 19.26 -2.12
C ASN A 90 -6.32 19.58 -1.92
N ASN A 91 -5.58 18.67 -1.30
CA ASN A 91 -4.14 18.81 -1.11
C ASN A 91 -3.39 18.48 -2.42
N GLU A 92 -2.70 19.47 -3.01
CA GLU A 92 -1.92 19.30 -4.25
C GLU A 92 -0.80 18.25 -4.13
N GLU A 93 -0.16 18.15 -2.96
CA GLU A 93 0.89 17.15 -2.70
C GLU A 93 0.34 15.72 -2.75
N LEU A 94 -0.96 15.55 -2.50
CA LEU A 94 -1.66 14.26 -2.54
C LEU A 94 -2.41 14.03 -3.85
N SER A 95 -2.21 14.88 -4.88
CA SER A 95 -2.93 14.80 -6.17
C SER A 95 -2.82 13.44 -6.85
N ASN A 96 -1.62 12.84 -6.89
CA ASN A 96 -1.41 11.50 -7.44
C ASN A 96 -2.22 10.44 -6.68
N MET A 97 -2.22 10.51 -5.35
CA MET A 97 -2.97 9.60 -4.50
C MET A 97 -4.49 9.81 -4.66
N LYS A 98 -4.95 11.06 -4.75
CA LYS A 98 -6.34 11.42 -5.04
C LYS A 98 -6.82 10.80 -6.36
N ASN A 99 -5.99 10.86 -7.40
CA ASN A 99 -6.30 10.28 -8.71
C ASN A 99 -6.42 8.75 -8.61
N ASN A 100 -5.47 8.09 -7.95
CA ASN A 100 -5.50 6.64 -7.76
C ASN A 100 -6.73 6.18 -6.95
N ILE A 101 -7.04 6.87 -5.83
CA ILE A 101 -8.22 6.61 -5.01
C ILE A 101 -9.50 6.82 -5.83
N SER A 102 -9.60 7.94 -6.57
CA SER A 102 -10.76 8.24 -7.40
C SER A 102 -10.98 7.18 -8.47
N HIS A 103 -9.91 6.72 -9.12
CA HIS A 103 -9.99 5.69 -10.15
C HIS A 103 -10.40 4.34 -9.55
N PHE A 104 -9.80 3.95 -8.42
CA PHE A 104 -10.15 2.74 -7.68
C PHE A 104 -11.64 2.73 -7.30
N LEU A 105 -12.16 3.84 -6.77
CA LEU A 105 -13.57 3.96 -6.41
C LEU A 105 -14.48 3.96 -7.65
N SER A 106 -14.09 4.62 -8.75
CA SER A 106 -14.87 4.62 -9.99
C SER A 106 -15.04 3.22 -10.57
N ILE A 107 -13.95 2.44 -10.67
CA ILE A 107 -13.99 1.09 -11.24
C ILE A 107 -14.89 0.16 -10.40
N ASN A 108 -14.86 0.33 -9.08
CA ASN A 108 -15.67 -0.47 -8.16
C ASN A 108 -17.11 0.04 -7.98
N GLY A 109 -17.49 1.15 -8.64
CA GLY A 109 -18.83 1.74 -8.54
C GLY A 109 -19.11 2.46 -7.21
N ASP A 110 -18.06 2.77 -6.45
CA ASP A 110 -18.16 3.33 -5.09
C ASP A 110 -17.96 4.87 -5.05
N LYS A 111 -17.58 5.48 -6.17
CA LYS A 111 -17.25 6.91 -6.24
C LYS A 111 -18.40 7.83 -5.83
N ASP A 112 -19.61 7.58 -6.33
CA ASP A 112 -20.77 8.42 -6.01
C ASP A 112 -21.10 8.39 -4.51
N THR A 113 -20.92 7.24 -3.88
CA THR A 113 -21.09 7.09 -2.42
C THR A 113 -20.04 7.92 -1.68
N ALA A 114 -18.76 7.82 -2.05
CA ALA A 114 -17.69 8.60 -1.44
C ALA A 114 -17.91 10.11 -1.61
N ASP A 115 -18.34 10.55 -2.79
CA ASP A 115 -18.63 11.96 -3.11
C ASP A 115 -19.89 12.48 -2.39
N SER A 116 -20.77 11.60 -1.92
CA SER A 116 -21.97 11.99 -1.18
C SER A 116 -21.70 12.42 0.26
N PHE A 117 -20.61 11.95 0.89
CA PHE A 117 -20.38 12.18 2.32
C PHE A 117 -20.11 13.64 2.69
N THR A 118 -19.60 14.45 1.74
CA THR A 118 -19.38 15.90 1.95
C THR A 118 -20.64 16.73 1.70
N LYS A 119 -21.66 16.15 1.06
CA LYS A 119 -22.91 16.85 0.78
C LYS A 119 -23.72 16.84 2.08
N ASN A 120 -23.72 17.98 2.78
CA ASN A 120 -24.58 18.32 3.93
C ASN A 120 -24.07 18.00 5.35
N ASP A 121 -22.81 17.57 5.53
CA ASP A 121 -22.24 17.36 6.86
C ASP A 121 -20.76 17.75 6.87
N GLU A 122 -20.38 18.76 7.66
CA GLU A 122 -18.98 19.18 7.82
C GLU A 122 -18.18 18.24 8.75
N ASP A 123 -18.88 17.49 9.61
CA ASP A 123 -18.30 16.56 10.59
C ASP A 123 -18.30 15.10 10.09
N TYR A 124 -18.56 14.88 8.79
CA TYR A 124 -18.65 13.56 8.16
C TYR A 124 -17.44 12.65 8.47
N LYS A 125 -16.22 13.22 8.60
CA LYS A 125 -14.99 12.50 8.94
C LYS A 125 -15.04 11.79 10.30
N LYS A 126 -15.89 12.25 11.23
CA LYS A 126 -16.06 11.64 12.57
C LYS A 126 -17.13 10.55 12.59
N LYS A 127 -17.89 10.37 11.51
CA LYS A 127 -18.99 9.42 11.48
C LYS A 127 -18.46 8.01 11.26
N SER A 128 -18.91 7.07 12.10
CA SER A 128 -18.49 5.67 12.02
C SER A 128 -18.81 5.03 10.67
N TYR A 129 -19.94 5.36 10.04
CA TYR A 129 -20.30 4.80 8.73
C TYR A 129 -19.35 5.27 7.61
N VAL A 130 -18.84 6.51 7.69
CA VAL A 130 -17.85 7.02 6.72
C VAL A 130 -16.53 6.29 6.95
N ILE A 131 -16.05 6.23 8.19
CA ILE A 131 -14.81 5.51 8.53
C ILE A 131 -14.89 4.04 8.08
N ASN A 132 -16.01 3.36 8.37
CA ASN A 132 -16.21 1.96 7.99
C ASN A 132 -16.26 1.77 6.47
N PHE A 133 -16.85 2.69 5.70
CA PHE A 133 -16.80 2.66 4.25
C PHE A 133 -15.34 2.67 3.76
N TRP A 134 -14.52 3.60 4.24
CA TRP A 134 -13.12 3.69 3.81
C TRP A 134 -12.29 2.48 4.24
N LYS A 135 -12.52 1.95 5.44
CA LYS A 135 -11.89 0.70 5.90
C LYS A 135 -12.28 -0.50 5.07
N ASP A 136 -13.55 -0.60 4.66
CA ASP A 136 -14.03 -1.70 3.82
C ASP A 136 -13.44 -1.64 2.41
N LYS A 137 -13.53 -0.47 1.75
CA LYS A 137 -13.06 -0.30 0.38
C LYS A 137 -11.55 -0.40 0.24
N PHE A 138 -10.81 0.06 1.26
CA PHE A 138 -9.35 0.00 1.30
C PHE A 138 -8.84 -0.99 2.34
N LYS A 139 -9.55 -2.11 2.55
CA LYS A 139 -9.19 -3.13 3.57
C LYS A 139 -7.75 -3.61 3.51
N PHE A 140 -7.13 -3.58 2.32
CA PHE A 140 -5.72 -3.95 2.13
C PHE A 140 -4.73 -3.00 2.83
N LEU A 141 -5.15 -1.77 3.14
CA LEU A 141 -4.37 -0.81 3.96
C LEU A 141 -4.51 -1.09 5.46
N PHE A 142 -5.52 -1.85 5.87
CA PHE A 142 -5.79 -2.22 7.27
C PHE A 142 -5.47 -3.69 7.54
N ASP A 143 -4.67 -4.30 6.65
CA ASP A 143 -4.05 -5.59 6.92
C ASP A 143 -2.90 -5.41 7.91
N LYS A 144 -2.83 -6.30 8.90
CA LYS A 144 -1.84 -6.24 9.98
C LYS A 144 -0.40 -6.14 9.48
N LYS A 145 -0.05 -6.87 8.41
CA LYS A 145 1.32 -6.84 7.86
C LYS A 145 1.65 -5.49 7.25
N PHE A 146 0.68 -4.85 6.60
CA PHE A 146 0.88 -3.52 6.05
C PHE A 146 0.93 -2.45 7.15
N GLU A 147 0.06 -2.52 8.15
CA GLU A 147 0.09 -1.59 9.29
C GLU A 147 1.43 -1.67 10.05
N GLU A 148 1.93 -2.87 10.33
CA GLU A 148 3.24 -3.08 10.94
C GLU A 148 4.39 -2.51 10.09
N SER A 149 4.23 -2.46 8.77
CA SER A 149 5.25 -1.88 7.86
C SER A 149 5.31 -0.35 7.90
N LEU A 150 4.28 0.32 8.43
CA LEU A 150 4.23 1.77 8.59
C LEU A 150 4.75 2.24 9.96
N GLU A 151 4.97 1.31 10.91
CA GLU A 151 5.52 1.66 12.21
C GLU A 151 6.91 2.29 12.07
N GLY A 152 7.05 3.50 12.60
CA GLY A 152 8.31 4.26 12.54
C GLY A 152 8.55 5.00 11.23
N ALA A 153 7.65 4.87 10.25
CA ALA A 153 7.70 5.69 9.05
C ALA A 153 7.47 7.16 9.40
N ASN A 154 8.10 8.07 8.66
CA ASN A 154 7.72 9.49 8.66
C ASN A 154 6.51 9.72 7.73
N ASP A 155 5.94 10.94 7.75
CA ASP A 155 4.72 11.23 6.99
C ASP A 155 4.91 11.06 5.46
N LEU A 156 6.09 11.41 4.92
CA LEU A 156 6.40 11.25 3.49
C LEU A 156 6.52 9.76 3.10
N GLU A 157 7.21 8.96 3.93
CA GLU A 157 7.31 7.51 3.74
C GLU A 157 5.93 6.86 3.79
N MET A 158 5.06 7.28 4.73
CA MET A 158 3.69 6.81 4.83
C MET A 158 2.90 7.13 3.55
N ILE A 159 2.92 8.39 3.09
CA ILE A 159 2.23 8.81 1.86
C ILE A 159 2.67 7.96 0.67
N ASN A 160 3.98 7.78 0.49
CA ASN A 160 4.53 7.01 -0.62
C ASN A 160 4.13 5.53 -0.55
N ASN A 161 4.25 4.89 0.61
CA ASN A 161 3.90 3.48 0.79
C ASN A 161 2.40 3.24 0.57
N VAL A 162 1.54 4.09 1.13
CA VAL A 162 0.08 3.98 0.98
C VAL A 162 -0.32 4.19 -0.49
N ASN A 163 0.20 5.23 -1.14
CA ASN A 163 -0.10 5.49 -2.55
C ASN A 163 0.38 4.35 -3.46
N LEU A 164 1.55 3.76 -3.18
CA LEU A 164 2.08 2.61 -3.92
C LEU A 164 1.14 1.40 -3.82
N VAL A 165 0.69 1.05 -2.62
CA VAL A 165 -0.20 -0.10 -2.44
C VAL A 165 -1.56 0.13 -3.11
N ILE A 166 -2.13 1.34 -3.01
CA ILE A 166 -3.36 1.68 -3.75
C ILE A 166 -3.17 1.52 -5.26
N ARG A 167 -2.03 2.00 -5.79
CA ARG A 167 -1.73 1.86 -7.22
C ARG A 167 -1.62 0.40 -7.64
N MET A 168 -0.93 -0.44 -6.86
CA MET A 168 -0.80 -1.87 -7.14
C MET A 168 -2.16 -2.57 -7.17
N GLN A 169 -3.05 -2.25 -6.23
CA GLN A 169 -4.41 -2.81 -6.19
C GLN A 169 -5.26 -2.33 -7.38
N LEU A 170 -5.12 -1.07 -7.77
CA LEU A 170 -5.78 -0.53 -8.97
C LEU A 170 -5.32 -1.25 -10.23
N GLU A 171 -4.00 -1.43 -10.39
CA GLU A 171 -3.39 -2.14 -11.52
C GLU A 171 -3.90 -3.59 -11.62
N GLU A 172 -3.97 -4.30 -10.49
CA GLU A 172 -4.49 -5.67 -10.41
C GLU A 172 -5.96 -5.77 -10.88
N ILE A 173 -6.81 -4.82 -10.48
CA ILE A 173 -8.21 -4.77 -10.91
C ILE A 173 -8.32 -4.53 -12.42
N ILE A 174 -7.57 -3.57 -12.96
CA ILE A 174 -7.57 -3.24 -14.38
C ILE A 174 -7.16 -4.46 -15.22
N MET A 175 -6.14 -5.20 -14.77
CA MET A 175 -5.68 -6.41 -15.46
C MET A 175 -6.73 -7.50 -15.47
N ASN A 176 -7.34 -7.79 -14.32
CA ASN A 176 -8.40 -8.80 -14.22
C ASN A 176 -9.62 -8.46 -15.09
N GLN A 177 -9.98 -7.18 -15.20
CA GLN A 177 -11.04 -6.74 -16.11
C GLN A 177 -10.66 -6.93 -17.58
N ASN A 178 -9.43 -6.56 -17.95
CA ASN A 178 -8.92 -6.77 -19.31
C ASN A 178 -8.89 -8.27 -19.67
N ASP A 179 -8.48 -9.14 -18.76
CA ASP A 179 -8.52 -10.60 -18.93
C ASP A 179 -9.95 -11.10 -19.13
N SER A 180 -10.90 -10.61 -18.32
CA SER A 180 -12.31 -10.98 -18.45
C SER A 180 -12.90 -10.56 -19.80
N ASN A 181 -12.60 -9.33 -20.25
CA ASN A 181 -13.04 -8.83 -21.55
C ASN A 181 -12.40 -9.63 -22.70
N PHE A 182 -11.10 -9.93 -22.60
CA PHE A 182 -10.41 -10.80 -23.56
C PHE A 182 -11.08 -12.17 -23.69
N ILE A 183 -11.35 -12.84 -22.57
CA ILE A 183 -11.98 -14.17 -22.58
C ILE A 183 -13.37 -14.11 -23.24
N LYS A 184 -14.14 -13.06 -22.94
CA LYS A 184 -15.48 -12.86 -23.53
C LYS A 184 -15.38 -12.65 -25.04
N ASP A 185 -14.60 -11.67 -25.49
CA ASP A 185 -14.48 -11.31 -26.90
C ASP A 185 -13.87 -12.45 -27.72
N TYR A 186 -12.90 -13.18 -27.16
CA TYR A 186 -12.32 -14.36 -27.76
C TYR A 186 -13.36 -15.47 -27.97
N LYS A 187 -14.20 -15.76 -26.96
CA LYS A 187 -15.25 -16.79 -27.07
C LYS A 187 -16.30 -16.40 -28.12
N GLU A 188 -16.74 -15.15 -28.13
CA GLU A 188 -17.73 -14.65 -29.09
C GLU A 188 -17.20 -14.73 -30.53
N SER A 189 -15.99 -14.22 -30.76
CA SER A 189 -15.34 -14.25 -32.07
C SER A 189 -15.03 -15.67 -32.56
N ASN A 190 -14.54 -16.54 -31.68
CA ASN A 190 -14.25 -17.92 -32.03
C ASN A 190 -15.52 -18.71 -32.35
N THR A 191 -16.62 -18.48 -31.62
CA THR A 191 -17.92 -19.08 -31.92
C THR A 191 -18.39 -18.71 -33.33
N LYS A 192 -18.26 -17.44 -33.70
CA LYS A 192 -18.60 -16.96 -35.05
C LYS A 192 -17.72 -17.59 -36.12
N LEU A 193 -16.40 -17.67 -35.90
CA LEU A 193 -15.48 -18.32 -36.83
C LEU A 193 -15.84 -19.79 -37.06
N MET A 194 -16.15 -20.52 -35.98
CA MET A 194 -16.53 -21.93 -36.06
C MET A 194 -17.88 -22.11 -36.76
N ASP A 195 -18.86 -21.24 -36.54
CA ASP A 195 -20.14 -21.25 -37.27
C ASP A 195 -19.92 -21.06 -38.79
N GLU A 196 -19.11 -20.07 -39.18
CA GLU A 196 -18.77 -19.83 -40.58
C GLU A 196 -18.03 -21.02 -41.21
N PHE A 197 -17.12 -21.66 -40.46
CA PHE A 197 -16.35 -22.80 -40.94
C PHE A 197 -17.21 -24.07 -41.10
N TYR A 198 -17.96 -24.45 -40.07
CA TYR A 198 -18.71 -25.70 -40.05
C TYR A 198 -20.05 -25.62 -40.80
N ASN A 199 -20.77 -24.50 -40.70
CA ASN A 199 -22.15 -24.40 -41.18
C ASN A 199 -22.28 -23.70 -42.54
N LYS A 200 -21.39 -22.76 -42.89
CA LYS A 200 -21.47 -22.00 -44.16
C LYS A 200 -20.42 -22.43 -45.18
N ASN A 201 -19.18 -22.68 -44.73
CA ASN A 201 -18.04 -23.12 -45.53
C ASN A 201 -17.86 -22.31 -46.84
N ASN A 202 -17.97 -20.99 -46.74
CA ASN A 202 -17.82 -20.07 -47.86
C ASN A 202 -16.64 -19.12 -47.61
N ALA A 203 -15.68 -19.07 -48.54
CA ALA A 203 -14.50 -18.19 -48.43
C ALA A 203 -14.87 -16.71 -48.22
N TYR A 204 -15.97 -16.23 -48.83
CA TYR A 204 -16.41 -14.84 -48.71
C TYR A 204 -16.85 -14.45 -47.29
N THR A 205 -17.22 -15.41 -46.44
CA THR A 205 -17.63 -15.15 -45.05
C THR A 205 -16.60 -15.65 -44.04
N LEU A 206 -15.88 -16.73 -44.39
CA LEU A 206 -14.81 -17.30 -43.58
C LEU A 206 -13.59 -16.38 -43.46
N VAL A 207 -13.13 -15.79 -44.57
CA VAL A 207 -11.95 -14.88 -44.55
C VAL A 207 -12.21 -13.67 -43.64
N PRO A 208 -13.34 -12.94 -43.76
CA PRO A 208 -13.66 -11.86 -42.82
C PRO A 208 -13.76 -12.30 -41.35
N ALA A 209 -14.23 -13.52 -41.06
CA ALA A 209 -14.29 -14.04 -39.70
C ALA A 209 -12.89 -14.32 -39.13
N ILE A 210 -11.98 -14.87 -39.96
CA ILE A 210 -10.56 -15.05 -39.60
C ILE A 210 -9.91 -13.68 -39.34
N ASP A 211 -10.10 -12.71 -40.24
CA ASP A 211 -9.53 -11.37 -40.10
C ASP A 211 -10.03 -10.67 -38.83
N HIS A 212 -11.30 -10.86 -38.49
CA HIS A 212 -11.87 -10.34 -37.25
C HIS A 212 -11.24 -10.97 -36.00
N GLN A 213 -11.03 -12.29 -35.99
CA GLN A 213 -10.34 -12.98 -34.89
C GLN A 213 -8.90 -12.46 -34.74
N ILE A 214 -8.17 -12.34 -35.86
CA ILE A 214 -6.79 -11.81 -35.87
C ILE A 214 -6.75 -10.39 -35.32
N LYS A 215 -7.73 -9.55 -35.69
CA LYS A 215 -7.83 -8.18 -35.19
C LYS A 215 -7.98 -8.14 -33.67
N ILE A 216 -8.93 -8.90 -33.10
CA ILE A 216 -9.15 -8.98 -31.65
C ILE A 216 -7.87 -9.42 -30.93
N LEU A 217 -7.22 -10.48 -31.42
CA LEU A 217 -5.98 -10.98 -30.80
C LEU A 217 -4.83 -9.95 -30.86
N LYS A 218 -4.73 -9.16 -31.94
CA LYS A 218 -3.72 -8.10 -32.05
C LYS A 218 -4.01 -6.93 -31.09
N GLU A 219 -5.27 -6.53 -30.95
CA GLU A 219 -5.68 -5.44 -30.04
C GLU A 219 -5.36 -5.80 -28.58
N TYR A 220 -5.78 -6.99 -28.12
CA TYR A 220 -5.49 -7.44 -26.76
C TYR A 220 -4.01 -7.67 -26.51
N ARG A 221 -3.26 -8.21 -27.49
CA ARG A 221 -1.79 -8.32 -27.38
C ARG A 221 -1.16 -6.95 -27.11
N GLN A 222 -1.57 -5.91 -27.82
CA GLN A 222 -1.02 -4.57 -27.61
C GLN A 222 -1.41 -4.01 -26.22
N SER A 223 -2.65 -4.27 -25.78
CA SER A 223 -3.10 -3.90 -24.43
C SER A 223 -2.19 -4.53 -23.36
N PHE A 224 -1.98 -5.85 -23.39
CA PHE A 224 -1.12 -6.53 -22.40
C PHE A 224 0.34 -6.07 -22.44
N LEU A 225 0.90 -5.78 -23.62
CA LEU A 225 2.26 -5.23 -23.73
C LEU A 225 2.40 -3.83 -23.11
N ASN A 226 1.35 -3.02 -23.17
CA ASN A 226 1.37 -1.66 -22.60
C ASN A 226 1.29 -1.64 -21.07
N HIS A 227 0.88 -2.75 -20.42
CA HIS A 227 0.80 -2.88 -18.96
C HIS A 227 2.14 -3.31 -18.31
N GLY A 228 3.27 -3.30 -19.05
CA GLY A 228 4.62 -3.41 -18.48
C GLY A 228 5.13 -4.83 -18.14
N TYR A 229 4.32 -5.90 -18.30
CA TYR A 229 4.76 -7.28 -18.01
C TYR A 229 5.80 -7.84 -18.97
N PHE A 230 5.95 -7.22 -20.14
CA PHE A 230 6.90 -7.59 -21.18
C PHE A 230 7.69 -6.34 -21.61
N GLU A 231 8.28 -5.62 -20.66
CA GLU A 231 9.45 -4.82 -21.02
C GLU A 231 10.50 -5.77 -21.60
N ASN A 232 10.67 -5.68 -22.92
CA ASN A 232 11.62 -6.51 -23.64
C ASN A 232 13.01 -6.32 -23.02
N GLU A 233 13.68 -7.45 -22.76
CA GLU A 233 15.12 -7.54 -22.87
C GLU A 233 15.54 -7.05 -24.27
N LYS A 234 15.70 -5.74 -24.42
CA LYS A 234 16.36 -5.10 -25.55
C LYS A 234 17.40 -4.12 -25.04
N ASN A 235 18.24 -4.58 -24.13
CA ASN A 235 19.60 -4.06 -23.96
C ASN A 235 20.57 -5.21 -24.24
N GLY A 236 20.72 -5.52 -25.53
CA GLY A 236 21.60 -6.57 -26.00
C GLY A 236 21.84 -6.44 -27.50
N LYS A 237 22.87 -5.66 -27.84
CA LYS A 237 23.49 -5.49 -29.17
C LYS A 237 22.79 -4.50 -30.13
N GLN A 238 23.36 -3.29 -30.21
CA GLN A 238 24.21 -2.88 -31.33
C GLN A 238 25.15 -1.77 -30.90
#